data_AF-A0AAE4V2W4-F1
#
_entry.id   AF-A0AAE4V2W4-F1
#
_cell.length_a   1.000
_cell.length_b   1.000
_cell.length_c   1.000
_cell.angle_alpha   90.00
_cell.angle_beta   90.00
_cell.angle_gamma   90.00
#
_symmetry.space_group_name_H-M   'P 1'
#
loop_
_entity.id
_entity.type
_entity.pdbx_description
1 polymer ?
#
loop_
_entity_poly.entity_id
_entity_poly.type
_entity_poly.pdbx_seq_one_letter_code
_entity_poly.pdbx_strand_id
1 'polypeptide(L)'
;MRRRRWPAAAPPATGGVVVYGPVELATTRDLTLQLAEVVAHPTGLELRIELTATGRTADRARHETRPLDDPDDPSARWSYLAVHVRVDDVVGEADPSHLQSTSRVATSEASEYHTEPRYWVAAYPESGVITLTVGWPEIGLHARTDVIRLGPNPAR
;
A
#
# COMPACT_ATOMS: atom_id res chain seq x y z
N MET A 1 8.18 -15.49 14.94
CA MET A 1 7.51 -14.54 14.03
C MET A 1 6.05 -14.91 13.93
N ARG A 2 5.14 -13.99 14.23
CA ARG A 2 3.70 -14.22 14.15
C ARG A 2 3.21 -13.68 12.80
N ARG A 3 2.73 -14.56 11.91
CA ARG A 3 2.07 -14.15 10.67
C ARG A 3 0.69 -13.59 11.02
N ARG A 4 0.42 -12.36 10.59
CA ARG A 4 -0.86 -11.66 10.77
C ARG A 4 -1.37 -11.23 9.39
N ARG A 5 -2.68 -11.03 9.24
CA ARG A 5 -3.25 -10.26 8.12
C ARG A 5 -3.74 -8.94 8.70
N TRP A 6 -3.44 -7.83 8.02
CA TRP A 6 -3.95 -6.51 8.36
C TRP A 6 -5.15 -6.24 7.43
N PRO A 7 -6.38 -6.39 7.92
CA PRO A 7 -7.57 -6.28 7.08
C PRO A 7 -7.75 -4.85 6.57
N ALA A 8 -8.57 -4.68 5.53
CA ALA A 8 -8.97 -3.40 4.94
C ALA A 8 -9.92 -2.61 5.87
N ALA A 9 -9.53 -2.46 7.14
CA ALA A 9 -10.27 -1.69 8.13
C ALA A 9 -10.03 -0.20 7.93
N ALA A 10 -11.07 0.61 8.18
CA ALA A 10 -10.92 2.05 8.17
C ALA A 10 -10.04 2.50 9.37
N PRO A 11 -9.14 3.48 9.18
CA PRO A 11 -8.47 4.13 10.30
C PRO A 11 -9.51 4.83 11.20
N PRO A 12 -9.15 5.18 12.45
CA PRO A 12 -9.97 6.03 13.29
C PRO A 12 -10.38 7.32 12.57
N ALA A 13 -11.63 7.76 12.76
CA ALA A 13 -12.18 8.93 12.08
C ALA A 13 -11.51 10.26 12.51
N THR A 14 -10.74 10.26 13.60
CA THR A 14 -10.08 11.45 14.17
C THR A 14 -8.71 11.08 14.74
N GLY A 15 -7.81 12.06 14.84
CA GLY A 15 -6.54 11.91 15.56
C GLY A 15 -5.34 11.42 14.73
N GLY A 16 -5.37 11.60 13.40
CA GLY A 16 -4.24 11.27 12.52
C GLY A 16 -3.15 12.35 12.49
N VAL A 17 -1.89 11.96 12.69
CA VAL A 17 -0.71 12.84 12.55
C VAL A 17 0.26 12.22 11.54
N VAL A 18 0.71 12.99 10.55
CA VAL A 18 1.73 12.52 9.59
C VAL A 18 3.05 12.32 10.34
N VAL A 19 3.56 11.09 10.34
CA VAL A 19 4.83 10.69 10.98
C VAL A 19 5.91 10.30 9.98
N TYR A 20 5.58 10.23 8.69
CA TYR A 20 6.53 10.02 7.62
C TYR A 20 5.99 10.61 6.32
N GLY A 21 6.86 11.28 5.56
CA GLY A 21 6.50 11.97 4.32
C GLY A 21 6.73 11.13 3.06
N PRO A 22 6.60 11.76 1.89
CA PRO A 22 6.71 11.07 0.62
C PRO A 22 8.08 10.42 0.40
N VAL A 23 8.09 9.16 -0.04
CA VAL A 23 9.29 8.46 -0.51
C VAL A 23 8.96 7.59 -1.71
N GLU A 24 9.85 7.62 -2.70
CA GLU A 24 9.78 6.71 -3.84
C GLU A 24 10.14 5.28 -3.38
N LEU A 25 9.20 4.35 -3.55
CA LEU A 25 9.41 2.93 -3.27
C LEU A 25 9.92 2.21 -4.51
N ALA A 26 9.40 2.51 -5.70
CA ALA A 26 9.90 1.93 -6.95
C ALA A 26 9.64 2.86 -8.14
N THR A 27 10.59 2.89 -9.07
CA THR A 27 10.44 3.60 -10.34
C THR A 27 11.01 2.77 -11.47
N THR A 28 10.28 2.72 -12.57
CA THR A 28 10.68 2.12 -13.84
C THR A 28 10.20 3.01 -14.98
N ARG A 29 10.49 2.64 -16.23
CA ARG A 29 10.06 3.41 -17.41
C ARG A 29 8.55 3.70 -17.45
N ASP A 30 7.73 2.72 -17.07
CA ASP A 30 6.28 2.76 -17.25
C ASP A 30 5.50 2.60 -15.93
N LEU A 31 6.18 2.77 -14.79
CA LEU A 31 5.60 2.59 -13.45
C LEU A 31 6.35 3.41 -12.40
N THR A 32 5.59 4.15 -11.59
CA THR A 32 6.06 4.81 -10.36
C THR A 32 5.22 4.33 -9.18
N LEU A 33 5.88 4.00 -8.08
CA LEU A 33 5.28 3.63 -6.81
C LEU A 33 5.88 4.50 -5.70
N GLN A 34 5.03 5.20 -4.98
CA GLN A 34 5.42 6.10 -3.91
C GLN A 34 4.63 5.77 -2.65
N LEU A 35 5.32 5.73 -1.51
CA LEU A 35 4.65 5.89 -0.22
C LEU A 35 4.47 7.39 0.00
N ALA A 36 3.26 7.89 -0.20
CA ALA A 36 2.97 9.32 -0.11
C ALA A 36 3.08 9.82 1.33
N GLU A 37 2.56 9.06 2.29
CA GLU A 37 2.70 9.37 3.71
C GLU A 37 2.39 8.16 4.60
N VAL A 38 2.88 8.23 5.84
CA VAL A 38 2.42 7.40 6.95
C VAL A 38 1.75 8.29 7.98
N VAL A 39 0.48 8.01 8.26
CA VAL A 39 -0.31 8.71 9.26
C VAL A 39 -0.43 7.85 10.50
N ALA A 40 0.05 8.35 11.63
CA ALA A 40 -0.13 7.70 12.92
C ALA A 40 -1.46 8.09 13.54
N HIS A 41 -2.18 7.08 14.00
CA HIS A 41 -3.42 7.19 14.74
C HIS A 41 -3.24 6.54 16.11
N PRO A 42 -4.11 6.79 17.11
CA PRO A 42 -3.96 6.23 18.45
C PRO A 42 -3.87 4.69 18.50
N THR A 43 -4.42 4.01 17.51
CA THR A 43 -4.50 2.53 17.45
C THR A 43 -3.66 1.90 16.35
N GLY A 44 -2.87 2.67 15.60
CA GLY A 44 -2.10 2.12 14.49
C GLY A 44 -1.61 3.13 13.48
N LEU A 45 -1.26 2.64 12.29
CA LEU A 45 -0.72 3.40 11.17
C LEU A 45 -1.62 3.24 9.95
N GLU A 46 -1.84 4.33 9.24
CA GLU A 46 -2.40 4.34 7.89
C GLU A 46 -1.26 4.62 6.92
N LEU A 47 -1.02 3.69 5.98
CA LEU A 47 -0.07 3.87 4.88
C LEU A 47 -0.84 4.34 3.65
N ARG A 48 -0.43 5.46 3.06
CA ARG A 48 -1.00 5.96 1.80
C ARG A 48 0.01 5.76 0.69
N ILE A 49 -0.35 4.92 -0.28
CA ILE A 49 0.53 4.58 -1.39
C ILE A 49 -0.11 5.13 -2.66
N GLU A 50 0.73 5.65 -3.54
CA GLU A 50 0.35 6.11 -4.87
C GLU A 50 1.07 5.25 -5.91
N LEU A 51 0.30 4.73 -6.86
CA LEU A 51 0.81 3.97 -7.99
C LEU A 51 0.33 4.63 -9.28
N THR A 52 1.29 4.97 -10.14
CA THR A 52 1.04 5.42 -11.51
C THR A 52 1.69 4.44 -12.46
N ALA A 53 0.93 3.97 -13.46
CA ALA A 53 1.42 3.13 -14.54
C ALA A 53 1.01 3.71 -15.89
N THR A 54 1.86 3.54 -16.89
CA THR A 54 1.61 4.02 -18.26
C THR A 54 1.71 2.89 -19.29
N GLY A 55 1.17 3.13 -20.49
CA GLY A 55 1.24 2.21 -21.62
C GLY A 55 0.74 0.81 -21.29
N ARG A 56 1.54 -0.21 -21.63
CA ARG A 56 1.17 -1.62 -21.41
C ARG A 56 1.05 -2.00 -19.94
N THR A 57 1.82 -1.37 -19.07
CA THR A 57 1.73 -1.56 -17.61
C THR A 57 0.38 -1.07 -17.10
N ALA A 58 -0.10 0.08 -17.59
CA ALA A 58 -1.42 0.60 -17.26
C ALA A 58 -2.56 -0.33 -17.70
N ASP A 59 -2.46 -0.88 -18.92
CA ASP A 59 -3.47 -1.81 -19.43
C ASP A 59 -3.54 -3.09 -18.60
N ARG A 60 -2.39 -3.62 -18.20
CA ARG A 60 -2.32 -4.76 -17.27
C ARG A 60 -2.87 -4.41 -15.90
N ALA A 61 -2.47 -3.28 -15.32
CA ALA A 61 -2.97 -2.88 -14.01
C ALA A 61 -4.51 -2.81 -13.97
N ARG A 62 -5.14 -2.30 -15.03
CA ARG A 62 -6.61 -2.32 -15.16
C ARG A 62 -7.20 -3.73 -15.27
N HIS A 63 -6.57 -4.60 -16.07
CA HIS A 63 -7.04 -5.97 -16.24
C HIS A 63 -6.91 -6.82 -14.97
N GLU A 64 -5.81 -6.60 -14.24
CA GLU A 64 -5.44 -7.38 -13.08
C GLU A 64 -6.13 -6.89 -11.81
N THR A 65 -6.49 -5.62 -11.70
CA THR A 65 -7.22 -5.07 -10.54
C THR A 65 -8.55 -5.80 -10.36
N ARG A 66 -8.62 -6.70 -9.37
CA ARG A 66 -9.85 -7.42 -9.01
C ARG A 66 -10.04 -7.41 -7.50
N PRO A 67 -11.29 -7.27 -7.02
CA PRO A 67 -11.59 -7.37 -5.60
C PRO A 67 -11.24 -8.75 -5.05
N LEU A 68 -11.15 -8.85 -3.72
CA LEU A 68 -11.08 -10.15 -3.06
C LEU A 68 -12.31 -11.00 -3.42
N ASP A 69 -12.11 -12.25 -3.81
CA ASP A 69 -13.22 -13.16 -4.15
C ASP A 69 -14.09 -13.47 -2.93
N ASP A 70 -13.50 -13.72 -1.76
CA ASP A 70 -14.19 -13.92 -0.47
C ASP A 70 -13.41 -13.25 0.69
N PRO A 71 -13.89 -12.12 1.26
CA PRO A 71 -13.23 -11.39 2.34
C PRO A 71 -13.11 -12.17 3.67
N ASP A 72 -13.93 -13.20 3.87
CA ASP A 72 -13.88 -14.04 5.08
C ASP A 72 -12.90 -15.21 4.94
N ASP A 73 -12.41 -15.49 3.72
CA ASP A 73 -11.38 -16.50 3.47
C ASP A 73 -9.97 -15.95 3.76
N PRO A 74 -9.25 -16.48 4.77
CA PRO A 74 -7.89 -16.04 5.09
C PRO A 74 -6.87 -16.36 3.98
N SER A 75 -7.20 -17.25 3.04
CA SER A 75 -6.37 -17.60 1.88
C SER A 75 -6.65 -16.74 0.65
N ALA A 76 -7.77 -16.00 0.63
CA ALA A 76 -8.11 -15.13 -0.49
C ALA A 76 -7.11 -13.96 -0.58
N ARG A 77 -6.59 -13.75 -1.78
CA ARG A 77 -5.54 -12.78 -2.09
C ARG A 77 -6.08 -11.74 -3.05
N TRP A 78 -5.67 -10.49 -2.86
CA TRP A 78 -5.93 -9.45 -3.84
C TRP A 78 -5.12 -9.71 -5.10
N SER A 79 -5.75 -9.59 -6.26
CA SER A 79 -5.03 -9.35 -7.52
C SER A 79 -4.81 -7.85 -7.66
N TYR A 80 -3.87 -7.35 -6.86
CA TYR A 80 -3.56 -5.92 -6.71
C TYR A 80 -2.17 -5.74 -6.09
N LEU A 81 -1.78 -4.49 -5.82
CA LEU A 81 -0.56 -4.16 -5.09
C LEU A 81 -0.51 -4.90 -3.74
N ALA A 82 0.36 -5.90 -3.66
CA ALA A 82 0.62 -6.66 -2.45
C ALA A 82 1.54 -5.83 -1.55
N VAL A 83 1.13 -5.64 -0.30
CA VAL A 83 1.87 -4.88 0.70
C VAL A 83 2.05 -5.74 1.94
N HIS A 84 3.29 -6.07 2.28
CA HIS A 84 3.64 -6.74 3.53
C HIS A 84 4.32 -5.74 4.46
N VAL A 85 3.83 -5.67 5.68
CA VAL A 85 4.36 -4.78 6.71
C VAL A 85 4.89 -5.60 7.87
N ARG A 86 6.14 -5.31 8.25
CA ARG A 86 6.72 -5.75 9.50
C ARG A 86 6.72 -4.60 10.50
N VAL A 87 6.12 -4.84 11.65
CA VAL A 87 6.15 -3.99 12.84
C VAL A 87 6.76 -4.81 13.96
N ASP A 88 7.97 -4.43 14.39
CA ASP A 88 8.77 -5.19 15.35
C ASP A 88 8.88 -6.70 14.97
N ASP A 89 8.23 -7.59 15.72
CA ASP A 89 8.23 -9.06 15.48
C ASP A 89 7.00 -9.61 14.74
N VAL A 90 6.08 -8.72 14.35
CA VAL A 90 4.86 -9.06 13.64
C VAL A 90 5.03 -8.75 12.16
N VAL A 91 4.80 -9.75 11.31
CA VAL A 91 4.81 -9.59 9.85
C VAL A 91 3.43 -9.94 9.34
N GLY A 92 2.88 -9.10 8.47
CA GLY A 92 1.59 -9.38 7.85
C GLY A 92 1.37 -8.72 6.51
N GLU A 93 0.57 -9.37 5.68
CA GLU A 93 0.02 -8.76 4.47
C GLU A 93 -1.07 -7.78 4.86
N ALA A 94 -1.07 -6.60 4.25
CA ALA A 94 -2.09 -5.58 4.43
C ALA A 94 -3.01 -5.53 3.22
N ASP A 95 -4.30 -5.62 3.49
CA ASP A 95 -5.33 -5.50 2.46
C ASP A 95 -5.58 -4.02 2.14
N PRO A 96 -5.64 -3.65 0.86
CA PRO A 96 -5.98 -2.30 0.45
C PRO A 96 -7.42 -1.95 0.85
N SER A 97 -7.58 -0.72 1.32
CA SER A 97 -8.84 -0.02 1.46
C SER A 97 -8.85 1.18 0.51
N HIS A 98 -10.05 1.69 0.21
CA HIS A 98 -10.24 2.90 -0.59
C HIS A 98 -9.56 2.81 -1.98
N LEU A 99 -9.98 1.82 -2.77
CA LEU A 99 -9.55 1.61 -4.16
C LEU A 99 -10.17 2.69 -5.07
N GLN A 100 -9.73 3.93 -4.93
CA GLN A 100 -9.94 4.94 -5.95
C GLN A 100 -8.87 4.72 -7.02
N SER A 101 -9.31 4.21 -8.16
CA SER A 101 -8.48 4.17 -9.37
C SER A 101 -9.08 5.12 -10.38
N THR A 102 -8.30 6.09 -10.83
CA THR A 102 -8.67 6.90 -11.99
C THR A 102 -8.00 6.29 -13.22
N SER A 103 -8.78 6.11 -14.27
CA SER A 103 -8.29 5.55 -15.52
C SER A 103 -8.64 6.51 -16.63
N ARG A 104 -7.61 7.03 -17.30
CA ARG A 104 -7.78 7.86 -18.49
C ARG A 104 -7.30 7.07 -19.69
N VAL A 105 -8.24 6.74 -20.58
CA VAL A 105 -7.92 6.29 -21.94
C VAL A 105 -7.84 7.56 -22.78
N ALA A 106 -6.65 8.10 -23.00
CA ALA A 106 -6.51 9.23 -23.92
C ALA A 106 -6.71 8.74 -25.35
N THR A 107 -7.54 9.44 -26.12
CA THR A 107 -7.95 9.06 -27.49
C THR A 107 -6.80 9.07 -28.51
N SER A 108 -5.61 9.53 -28.14
CA SER A 108 -4.39 9.44 -28.97
C SER A 108 -3.07 9.36 -28.18
N GLU A 109 -3.10 9.22 -26.86
CA GLU A 109 -1.89 9.23 -26.00
C GLU A 109 -1.89 8.03 -25.06
N ALA A 110 -0.69 7.62 -24.64
CA ALA A 110 -0.45 6.39 -23.90
C ALA A 110 -1.43 6.19 -22.72
N SER A 111 -1.94 4.97 -22.60
CA SER A 111 -2.83 4.53 -21.53
C SER A 111 -2.28 4.88 -20.14
N GLU A 112 -3.08 5.46 -19.25
CA GLU A 112 -2.65 5.82 -17.89
C GLU A 112 -3.56 5.21 -16.81
N TYR A 113 -2.94 4.56 -15.83
CA TYR A 113 -3.59 3.98 -14.66
C TYR A 113 -3.02 4.63 -13.41
N HIS A 114 -3.87 5.25 -12.61
CA HIS A 114 -3.50 5.89 -11.35
C HIS A 114 -4.38 5.40 -10.22
N THR A 115 -3.79 5.15 -9.05
CA THR A 115 -4.53 4.70 -7.87
C THR A 115 -3.84 5.06 -6.56
N GLU A 116 -4.65 5.33 -5.53
CA GLU A 116 -4.18 5.77 -4.21
C GLU A 116 -4.71 4.84 -3.09
N PRO A 117 -4.31 3.56 -3.05
CA PRO A 117 -4.75 2.63 -2.02
C PRO A 117 -4.23 3.03 -0.63
N ARG A 118 -5.06 2.73 0.37
CA ARG A 118 -4.75 2.96 1.78
C ARG A 118 -4.66 1.64 2.53
N TYR A 119 -3.67 1.48 3.38
CA TYR A 119 -3.45 0.25 4.14
C TYR A 119 -3.46 0.54 5.63
N TRP A 120 -4.27 -0.19 6.39
CA TRP A 120 -4.34 -0.05 7.84
C TRP A 120 -3.45 -1.09 8.52
N VAL A 121 -2.58 -0.64 9.41
CA VAL A 121 -1.72 -1.48 10.25
C VAL A 121 -2.06 -1.18 11.70
N ALA A 122 -2.79 -2.08 12.36
CA ALA A 122 -3.24 -1.94 13.74
C ALA A 122 -2.11 -2.16 14.77
N ALA A 123 -0.99 -1.46 14.59
CA ALA A 123 0.18 -1.44 15.46
C ALA A 123 1.06 -0.22 15.15
N TYR A 124 1.69 0.33 16.20
CA TYR A 124 2.77 1.31 16.08
C TYR A 124 4.06 0.67 16.62
N PRO A 125 5.21 0.72 15.90
CA PRO A 125 6.42 0.05 16.35
C PRO A 125 7.02 0.71 17.58
N GLU A 126 7.45 -0.10 18.56
CA GLU A 126 8.22 0.42 19.70
C GLU A 126 9.61 0.89 19.26
N SER A 127 10.16 0.26 18.21
CA SER A 127 11.43 0.62 17.59
C SER A 127 11.39 1.93 16.79
N GLY A 128 10.20 2.47 16.50
CA GLY A 128 10.03 3.60 15.58
C GLY A 128 10.32 3.25 14.11
N VAL A 129 10.38 1.96 13.77
CA VAL A 129 10.73 1.48 12.42
C VAL A 129 9.72 0.46 11.93
N ILE A 130 9.34 0.57 10.66
CA ILE A 130 8.63 -0.50 9.94
C ILE A 130 9.47 -0.98 8.75
N THR A 131 9.29 -2.25 8.37
CA THR A 131 9.78 -2.76 7.08
C THR A 131 8.58 -2.95 6.17
N LEU A 132 8.65 -2.37 4.98
CA LEU A 132 7.61 -2.43 3.97
C LEU A 132 8.12 -3.25 2.79
N THR A 133 7.40 -4.29 2.41
CA THR A 133 7.65 -5.02 1.17
C THR A 133 6.45 -4.86 0.25
N VAL A 134 6.67 -4.33 -0.94
CA VAL A 134 5.63 -4.05 -1.94
C VAL A 134 5.90 -4.85 -3.22
N GLY A 135 4.86 -5.28 -3.92
CA GLY A 135 5.01 -5.98 -5.20
C GLY A 135 3.70 -6.15 -5.95
N TRP A 136 3.78 -6.20 -7.27
CA TRP A 136 2.69 -6.57 -8.16
C TRP A 136 3.25 -7.17 -9.47
N PRO A 137 3.68 -8.44 -9.45
CA PRO A 137 4.42 -9.05 -10.54
C PRO A 137 3.68 -9.05 -11.89
N GLU A 138 2.35 -9.14 -11.85
CA GLU A 138 1.47 -9.21 -13.03
C GLU A 138 1.60 -7.94 -13.90
N ILE A 139 1.90 -6.79 -13.27
CA ILE A 139 2.15 -5.52 -13.98
C ILE A 139 3.65 -5.23 -14.16
N GLY A 140 4.53 -6.14 -13.74
CA GLY A 140 5.99 -5.99 -13.83
C GLY A 140 6.65 -5.31 -12.62
N LEU A 141 5.90 -5.10 -11.52
CA LEU A 141 6.46 -4.61 -10.26
C LEU A 141 6.97 -5.79 -9.43
N HIS A 142 8.27 -6.06 -9.48
CA HIS A 142 8.89 -7.08 -8.62
C HIS A 142 8.86 -6.66 -7.14
N ALA A 143 8.90 -7.66 -6.26
CA ALA A 143 8.90 -7.42 -4.82
C ALA A 143 10.13 -6.58 -4.40
N ARG A 144 9.89 -5.49 -3.68
CA ARG A 144 10.91 -4.59 -3.15
C ARG A 144 10.67 -4.32 -1.69
N THR A 145 11.75 -4.25 -0.91
CA THR A 145 11.71 -4.06 0.54
C THR A 145 12.43 -2.78 0.94
N ASP A 146 11.76 -1.94 1.71
CA ASP A 146 12.28 -0.69 2.24
C ASP A 146 12.08 -0.61 3.76
N VAL A 147 13.02 0.03 4.46
CA VAL A 147 12.98 0.24 5.91
C VAL A 147 12.67 1.70 6.19
N ILE A 148 11.55 1.95 6.84
CA ILE A 148 11.00 3.29 7.07
C ILE A 148 11.17 3.63 8.55
N ARG A 149 11.86 4.75 8.81
CA ARG A 149 11.98 5.33 10.15
C ARG A 149 10.87 6.35 10.36
N LEU A 150 9.97 6.07 11.29
CA LEU A 150 8.85 6.93 11.62
C LEU A 150 9.29 8.05 12.57
N GLY A 151 8.55 9.15 12.55
CA GLY A 151 8.61 10.18 13.59
C GLY A 151 8.14 9.66 14.97
N PRO A 152 8.02 10.53 15.98
CA PRO A 152 7.56 10.11 17.30
C PRO A 152 6.11 9.58 17.25
N ASN A 153 5.80 8.66 18.14
CA ASN A 153 4.42 8.18 18.32
C ASN A 153 3.59 9.31 18.97
N PRO A 154 2.57 9.86 18.29
CA PRO A 154 1.78 10.97 18.85
C PRO A 154 0.93 10.56 20.06
N ALA A 155 0.77 9.27 20.34
CA ALA A 155 0.01 8.75 21.48
C ALA A 155 0.87 8.46 22.72
N ARG A 156 2.19 8.69 22.67
CA ARG A 156 3.12 8.59 23.81
C ARG A 156 3.77 9.94 24.08
#